data_AF-A0A2I0JJY8-F1
#
_entry.id   AF-A0A2I0JJY8-F1
#
_cell.length_a   1.000
_cell.length_b   1.000
_cell.length_c   1.000
_cell.angle_alpha   90.00
_cell.angle_beta   90.00
_cell.angle_gamma   90.00
#
_symmetry.space_group_name_H-M   'P 1'
#
loop_
_entity.id
_entity.type
_entity.pdbx_description
1 polymer ?
#
loop_
_entity_poly.entity_id
_entity_poly.type
_entity_poly.pdbx_seq_one_letter_code
_entity_poly.pdbx_strand_id
1 'polypeptide(L)'
;MDIEQKQAEVIDHFVKQASVLKGPALVPLIVEATSNPSLFAFSEILSVPNVLELEGTENSVYVGLLRLFAHGTWSDYKSNADRLPQLSADQVLKLKQLTVLTQAETDKVLPYSQLMQELDVTNVRELEDFLINECMYAGIVRGKLDQLQRCFEVQFAAGRDLRPGQLGNMIQTLSDWLSTSDNMLLSIQEKIKWADGMSESDKKHRKDVEDRIEEVKKSLSLKADDFRGHEEIYSEPGGVMDYEEDRTRPKRYLFA
;
A
#
# COMPACT_ATOMS: atom_id res chain seq x y z
N MET A 1 5.23 2.54 -16.74
CA MET A 1 6.63 2.22 -16.38
C MET A 1 7.34 1.60 -17.58
N ASP A 2 8.68 1.63 -17.65
CA ASP A 2 9.44 1.12 -18.80
C ASP A 2 9.14 -0.35 -19.16
N ILE A 3 8.77 -1.17 -18.18
CA ILE A 3 8.40 -2.58 -18.38
C ILE A 3 7.04 -2.72 -19.05
N GLU A 4 6.04 -1.97 -18.59
CA GLU A 4 4.68 -2.03 -19.15
C GLU A 4 4.65 -1.56 -20.61
N GLN A 5 5.44 -0.53 -20.95
CA GLN A 5 5.55 -0.05 -22.34
C GLN A 5 6.22 -1.09 -23.24
N LYS A 6 7.35 -1.67 -22.81
CA LYS A 6 8.03 -2.74 -23.55
C LYS A 6 7.15 -3.96 -23.71
N GLN A 7 6.42 -4.32 -22.66
CA GLN A 7 5.51 -5.46 -22.67
C GLN A 7 4.35 -5.25 -23.65
N ALA A 8 3.79 -4.03 -23.74
CA ALA A 8 2.72 -3.73 -24.68
C ALA A 8 3.13 -3.92 -26.15
N GLU A 9 4.35 -3.52 -26.53
CA GLU A 9 4.89 -3.74 -27.88
C GLU A 9 5.04 -5.24 -28.20
N VAL A 10 5.50 -6.02 -27.22
CA VAL A 10 5.67 -7.47 -27.36
C VAL A 10 4.31 -8.17 -27.45
N ILE A 11 3.33 -7.77 -26.64
CA ILE A 11 1.95 -8.30 -26.73
C ILE A 11 1.37 -8.03 -28.11
N ASP A 12 1.45 -6.79 -28.60
CA ASP A 12 0.94 -6.42 -29.93
C ASP A 12 1.60 -7.23 -31.05
N HIS A 13 2.90 -7.49 -30.96
CA HIS A 13 3.61 -8.37 -31.88
C HIS A 13 3.03 -9.81 -31.90
N PHE A 14 2.88 -10.42 -30.73
CA PHE A 14 2.35 -11.79 -30.62
C PHE A 14 0.87 -11.87 -31.02
N VAL A 15 0.05 -10.89 -30.65
CA VAL A 15 -1.37 -10.83 -31.03
C VAL A 15 -1.52 -10.72 -32.55
N LYS A 16 -0.72 -9.88 -33.21
CA LYS A 16 -0.71 -9.76 -34.67
C LYS A 16 -0.33 -11.08 -35.34
N GLN A 17 0.71 -11.76 -34.87
CA GLN A 17 1.10 -13.06 -35.42
C GLN A 17 0.03 -14.13 -35.17
N ALA A 18 -0.54 -14.18 -33.97
CA ALA A 18 -1.61 -15.11 -33.62
C ALA A 18 -2.87 -14.90 -34.48
N SER A 19 -3.15 -13.66 -34.89
CA SER A 19 -4.29 -13.33 -35.76
C SER A 19 -4.12 -13.80 -37.22
N VAL A 20 -2.88 -13.98 -37.68
CA VAL A 20 -2.55 -14.41 -39.05
C VAL A 20 -2.38 -15.93 -39.11
N LEU A 21 -1.75 -16.53 -38.11
CA LEU A 21 -1.48 -17.96 -38.06
C LEU A 21 -2.73 -18.76 -37.67
N LYS A 22 -2.85 -19.98 -38.19
CA LYS A 22 -3.98 -20.89 -37.93
C LYS A 22 -3.52 -22.31 -37.62
N GLY A 23 -4.31 -23.00 -36.80
CA GLY A 23 -4.11 -24.41 -36.48
C GLY A 23 -2.72 -24.69 -35.88
N PRO A 24 -2.00 -25.73 -36.32
CA PRO A 24 -0.75 -26.18 -35.68
C PRO A 24 0.37 -25.13 -35.72
N ALA A 25 0.31 -24.13 -36.61
CA ALA A 25 1.29 -23.06 -36.68
C ALA A 25 1.27 -22.11 -35.46
N LEU A 26 0.20 -22.13 -34.65
CA LEU A 26 0.10 -21.36 -33.41
C LEU A 26 0.89 -21.99 -32.25
N VAL A 27 1.16 -23.30 -32.30
CA VAL A 27 1.92 -24.00 -31.26
C VAL A 27 3.31 -23.39 -31.02
N PRO A 28 4.18 -23.21 -32.05
CA PRO A 28 5.49 -22.58 -31.85
C PRO A 28 5.38 -21.14 -31.33
N LEU A 29 4.36 -20.40 -31.77
CA LEU A 29 4.11 -19.03 -31.28
C LEU A 29 3.79 -19.02 -29.78
N ILE A 30 2.97 -19.96 -29.30
CA ILE A 30 2.63 -20.09 -27.88
C ILE A 30 3.87 -20.45 -27.05
N VAL A 31 4.70 -21.37 -27.55
CA VAL A 31 5.95 -21.76 -26.90
C VAL A 31 6.92 -20.58 -26.83
N GLU A 32 7.02 -19.79 -27.89
CA GLU A 32 7.84 -18.58 -27.93
C GLU A 32 7.33 -17.50 -26.97
N ALA A 33 6.02 -17.21 -26.97
CA ALA A 33 5.40 -16.24 -26.07
C ALA A 33 5.61 -16.64 -24.59
N THR A 34 5.35 -17.90 -24.24
CA THR A 34 5.53 -18.41 -22.87
C THR A 34 7.00 -18.45 -22.44
N SER A 35 7.97 -18.45 -23.37
CA SER A 35 9.40 -18.39 -23.07
C SER A 35 9.99 -16.96 -23.09
N ASN A 36 9.29 -15.96 -23.64
CA ASN A 36 9.82 -14.61 -23.82
C ASN A 36 10.05 -13.85 -22.49
N PRO A 37 11.27 -13.44 -22.12
CA PRO A 37 11.57 -12.87 -20.79
C PRO A 37 10.87 -11.54 -20.47
N SER A 38 10.36 -10.83 -21.48
CA SER A 38 9.70 -9.52 -21.32
C SER A 38 8.18 -9.61 -21.28
N LEU A 39 7.60 -10.82 -21.42
CA LEU A 39 6.16 -11.02 -21.52
C LEU A 39 5.62 -11.72 -20.27
N PHE A 40 4.78 -11.02 -19.51
CA PHE A 40 4.15 -11.49 -18.27
C PHE A 40 2.61 -11.46 -18.30
N ALA A 41 2.01 -10.93 -19.36
CA ALA A 41 0.56 -10.90 -19.58
C ALA A 41 0.21 -11.67 -20.85
N PHE A 42 -0.79 -12.52 -20.75
CA PHE A 42 -1.16 -13.48 -21.79
C PHE A 42 -2.65 -13.42 -22.15
N SER A 43 -3.46 -12.64 -21.44
CA SER A 43 -4.91 -12.56 -21.66
C SER A 43 -5.26 -12.12 -23.07
N GLU A 44 -4.54 -11.14 -23.61
CA GLU A 44 -4.77 -10.61 -24.96
C GLU A 44 -4.46 -11.68 -26.02
N ILE A 45 -3.38 -12.43 -25.85
CA ILE A 45 -2.99 -13.54 -26.76
C ILE A 45 -4.02 -14.68 -26.65
N LEU A 46 -4.46 -15.00 -25.43
CA LEU A 46 -5.48 -16.01 -25.17
C LEU A 46 -6.85 -15.62 -25.77
N SER A 47 -7.16 -14.33 -25.82
CA SER A 47 -8.42 -13.80 -26.37
C SER A 47 -8.51 -13.83 -27.90
N VAL A 48 -7.40 -14.13 -28.60
CA VAL A 48 -7.38 -14.19 -30.06
C VAL A 48 -8.25 -15.37 -30.54
N PRO A 49 -9.21 -15.15 -31.45
CA PRO A 49 -10.12 -16.21 -31.92
C PRO A 49 -9.41 -17.45 -32.45
N ASN A 50 -8.33 -17.27 -33.22
CA ASN A 50 -7.56 -18.39 -33.78
C ASN A 50 -6.92 -19.28 -32.69
N VAL A 51 -6.59 -18.71 -31.53
CA VAL A 51 -6.05 -19.46 -30.38
C VAL A 51 -7.17 -20.24 -29.69
N LEU A 52 -8.35 -19.65 -29.55
CA LEU A 52 -9.53 -20.32 -29.01
C LEU A 52 -10.02 -21.45 -29.91
N GLU A 53 -9.87 -21.33 -31.24
CA GLU A 53 -10.18 -22.41 -32.20
C GLU A 53 -9.31 -23.67 -32.02
N LEU A 54 -8.19 -23.59 -31.28
CA LEU A 54 -7.39 -24.77 -30.93
C LEU A 54 -8.07 -25.63 -29.85
N GLU A 55 -9.05 -25.10 -29.12
CA GLU A 55 -9.84 -25.88 -28.18
C GLU A 55 -10.68 -26.92 -28.92
N GLY A 56 -10.50 -28.20 -28.55
CA GLY A 56 -11.11 -29.34 -29.25
C GLY A 56 -10.21 -29.99 -30.30
N THR A 57 -9.01 -29.44 -30.55
CA THR A 57 -7.99 -30.09 -31.38
C THR A 57 -6.95 -30.85 -30.54
N GLU A 58 -6.07 -31.59 -31.21
CA GLU A 58 -4.89 -32.24 -30.59
C GLU A 58 -3.97 -31.23 -29.87
N ASN A 59 -4.01 -29.95 -30.23
CA ASN A 59 -3.21 -28.88 -29.65
C ASN A 59 -3.88 -28.15 -28.47
N SER A 60 -5.03 -28.65 -28.00
CA SER A 60 -5.77 -28.06 -26.87
C SER A 60 -4.94 -27.93 -25.59
N VAL A 61 -3.92 -28.79 -25.41
CA VAL A 61 -2.95 -28.72 -24.30
C VAL A 61 -2.17 -27.40 -24.26
N TYR A 62 -1.93 -26.75 -25.40
CA TYR A 62 -1.22 -25.47 -25.47
C TYR A 62 -2.11 -24.29 -25.10
N VAL A 63 -3.43 -24.38 -25.30
CA VAL A 63 -4.39 -23.41 -24.77
C VAL A 63 -4.48 -23.54 -23.25
N GLY A 64 -4.47 -24.77 -22.74
CA GLY A 64 -4.34 -25.05 -21.31
C GLY A 64 -3.07 -24.46 -20.71
N LEU A 65 -1.94 -24.55 -21.43
CA LEU A 65 -0.67 -23.92 -21.06
C LEU A 65 -0.80 -22.39 -20.98
N LEU A 66 -1.38 -21.73 -21.99
CA LEU A 66 -1.60 -20.28 -21.94
C LEU A 66 -2.49 -19.86 -20.77
N ARG A 67 -3.56 -20.61 -20.50
CA ARG A 67 -4.45 -20.37 -19.35
C ARG A 67 -3.71 -20.50 -18.02
N LEU A 68 -2.81 -21.48 -17.90
CA LEU A 68 -1.96 -21.64 -16.74
C LEU A 68 -1.02 -20.44 -16.55
N PHE A 69 -0.42 -19.93 -17.62
CA PHE A 69 0.45 -18.74 -17.54
C PHE A 69 -0.33 -17.45 -17.26
N ALA A 70 -1.54 -17.31 -17.79
CA ALA A 70 -2.38 -16.14 -17.52
C ALA A 70 -2.90 -16.14 -16.08
N HIS A 71 -3.37 -17.28 -15.57
CA HIS A 71 -4.15 -17.29 -14.33
C HIS A 71 -3.66 -18.24 -13.24
N GLY A 72 -2.86 -19.24 -13.56
CA GLY A 72 -2.41 -20.26 -12.61
C GLY A 72 -1.06 -19.97 -11.96
N THR A 73 -0.52 -20.98 -11.30
CA THR A 73 0.72 -20.94 -10.50
C THR A 73 1.59 -22.18 -10.76
N TRP A 74 2.81 -22.19 -10.23
CA TRP A 74 3.70 -23.36 -10.28
C TRP A 74 3.08 -24.60 -9.63
N SER A 75 2.37 -24.42 -8.52
CA SER A 75 1.62 -25.48 -7.83
C SER A 75 0.50 -26.07 -8.71
N ASP A 76 -0.17 -25.23 -9.51
CA ASP A 76 -1.20 -25.68 -10.46
C ASP A 76 -0.61 -26.51 -11.59
N TYR A 77 0.59 -26.15 -12.07
CA TYR A 77 1.31 -26.94 -13.08
C TYR A 77 1.65 -28.32 -12.55
N LYS A 78 2.24 -28.41 -11.35
CA LYS A 78 2.58 -29.69 -10.71
C LYS A 78 1.37 -30.60 -10.54
N SER A 79 0.23 -30.01 -10.15
CA SER A 79 -1.01 -30.76 -9.95
C SER A 79 -1.63 -31.27 -11.26
N ASN A 80 -1.31 -30.63 -12.39
CA ASN A 80 -1.84 -30.95 -13.71
C ASN A 80 -0.76 -31.40 -14.70
N ALA A 81 0.39 -31.86 -14.22
CA ALA A 81 1.54 -32.20 -15.06
C ALA A 81 1.21 -33.28 -16.12
N ASP A 82 0.26 -34.17 -15.83
CA ASP A 82 -0.20 -35.22 -16.75
C ASP A 82 -1.00 -34.69 -17.96
N ARG A 83 -1.54 -33.47 -17.86
CA ARG A 83 -2.45 -32.86 -18.86
C ARG A 83 -1.81 -31.71 -19.63
N LEU A 84 -0.60 -31.32 -19.26
CA LEU A 84 0.12 -30.17 -19.81
C LEU A 84 1.42 -30.63 -20.47
N PRO A 85 1.91 -29.88 -21.48
CA PRO A 85 3.20 -30.20 -22.09
C PRO A 85 4.34 -30.01 -21.09
N GLN A 86 5.46 -30.69 -21.34
CA GLN A 86 6.70 -30.46 -20.59
C GLN A 86 7.21 -29.05 -20.84
N LEU A 87 7.52 -28.33 -19.75
CA LEU A 87 7.99 -26.95 -19.82
C LEU A 87 9.50 -26.90 -20.07
N SER A 88 9.94 -25.93 -20.86
CA SER A 88 11.35 -25.55 -20.97
C SER A 88 11.85 -24.88 -19.69
N ALA A 89 13.17 -24.79 -19.50
CA ALA A 89 13.75 -24.09 -18.35
C ALA A 89 13.26 -22.64 -18.24
N ASP A 90 13.14 -21.94 -19.37
CA ASP A 90 12.67 -20.54 -19.42
C ASP A 90 11.18 -20.42 -19.04
N GLN A 91 10.37 -21.40 -19.46
CA GLN A 91 8.95 -21.46 -19.09
C GLN A 91 8.78 -21.76 -17.59
N VAL A 92 9.58 -22.66 -17.03
CA VAL A 92 9.59 -22.96 -15.59
C VAL A 92 9.96 -21.71 -14.79
N LEU A 93 11.04 -21.04 -15.18
CA LEU A 93 11.49 -19.78 -14.58
C LEU A 93 10.34 -18.76 -14.56
N LYS A 94 9.70 -18.56 -15.72
CA LYS A 94 8.61 -17.60 -15.84
C LYS A 94 7.40 -17.98 -15.00
N LEU A 95 7.00 -19.24 -14.98
CA LEU A 95 5.86 -19.65 -14.18
C LEU A 95 6.13 -19.45 -12.67
N LYS A 96 7.37 -19.65 -12.22
CA LYS A 96 7.81 -19.29 -10.87
C LYS A 96 7.74 -17.78 -10.63
N GLN A 97 8.20 -16.95 -11.57
CA GLN A 97 8.10 -15.48 -11.48
C GLN A 97 6.63 -15.02 -11.37
N LEU A 98 5.74 -15.56 -12.21
CA LEU A 98 4.31 -15.28 -12.20
C LEU A 98 3.65 -15.72 -10.89
N THR A 99 4.13 -16.80 -10.29
CA THR A 99 3.66 -17.27 -8.97
C THR A 99 4.01 -16.27 -7.88
N VAL A 100 5.22 -15.70 -7.88
CA VAL A 100 5.60 -14.61 -6.96
C VAL A 100 4.68 -13.40 -7.13
N LEU A 101 4.36 -13.01 -8.37
CA LEU A 101 3.43 -11.91 -8.62
C LEU A 101 2.03 -12.17 -8.05
N THR A 102 1.50 -13.38 -8.19
CA THR A 102 0.20 -13.75 -7.59
C THR A 102 0.23 -13.72 -6.06
N GLN A 103 1.33 -14.16 -5.45
CA GLN A 103 1.49 -14.06 -3.99
C GLN A 103 1.56 -12.59 -3.54
N ALA A 104 2.31 -11.77 -4.26
CA ALA A 104 2.47 -10.34 -4.02
C ALA A 104 1.19 -9.50 -4.25
N GLU A 105 0.24 -10.02 -5.04
CA GLU A 105 -1.09 -9.43 -5.22
C GLU A 105 -1.93 -9.57 -3.94
N THR A 106 -1.80 -10.69 -3.23
CA THR A 106 -2.59 -11.01 -2.04
C THR A 106 -2.00 -10.39 -0.79
N ASP A 107 -0.69 -10.55 -0.57
CA ASP A 107 -0.02 -10.15 0.66
C ASP A 107 1.20 -9.26 0.39
N LYS A 108 1.35 -8.21 1.21
CA LYS A 108 2.53 -7.31 1.14
C LYS A 108 3.76 -7.85 1.84
N VAL A 109 3.59 -8.82 2.74
CA VAL A 109 4.69 -9.46 3.47
C VAL A 109 4.60 -10.96 3.19
N LEU A 110 5.55 -11.47 2.40
CA LEU A 110 5.56 -12.86 1.94
C LEU A 110 6.55 -13.69 2.78
N PRO A 111 6.08 -14.65 3.60
CA PRO A 111 6.97 -15.52 4.36
C PRO A 111 7.80 -16.42 3.44
N TYR A 112 9.07 -16.62 3.76
CA TYR A 112 9.95 -17.50 2.98
C TYR A 112 9.45 -18.93 2.94
N SER A 113 8.84 -19.44 4.02
CA SER A 113 8.28 -20.80 4.03
C SER A 113 7.21 -21.00 2.96
N GLN A 114 6.34 -20.02 2.77
CA GLN A 114 5.27 -20.07 1.76
C GLN A 114 5.86 -19.95 0.36
N LEU A 115 6.78 -19.01 0.13
CA LEU A 115 7.46 -18.87 -1.16
C LEU A 115 8.27 -20.11 -1.53
N MET A 116 8.98 -20.71 -0.58
CA MET A 116 9.74 -21.95 -0.81
C MET A 116 8.83 -23.10 -1.20
N GLN A 117 7.66 -23.23 -0.56
CA GLN A 117 6.67 -24.26 -0.90
C GLN A 117 6.07 -24.03 -2.28
N GLU A 118 5.63 -22.81 -2.58
CA GLU A 118 4.97 -22.46 -3.84
C GLU A 118 5.93 -22.48 -5.04
N LEU A 119 7.22 -22.21 -4.83
CA LEU A 119 8.22 -22.21 -5.90
C LEU A 119 9.01 -23.53 -5.99
N ASP A 120 8.75 -24.45 -5.06
CA ASP A 120 9.51 -25.70 -4.90
C ASP A 120 11.01 -25.47 -4.76
N VAL A 121 11.38 -24.56 -3.86
CA VAL A 121 12.76 -24.17 -3.57
C VAL A 121 13.17 -24.69 -2.21
N THR A 122 14.32 -25.35 -2.13
CA THR A 122 14.75 -26.05 -0.90
C THR A 122 15.59 -25.18 0.02
N ASN A 123 16.26 -24.17 -0.51
CA ASN A 123 17.20 -23.33 0.23
C ASN A 123 16.78 -21.86 0.20
N VAL A 124 16.92 -21.19 1.35
CA VAL A 124 16.71 -19.73 1.47
C VAL A 124 17.63 -18.97 0.51
N ARG A 125 18.88 -19.40 0.33
CA ARG A 125 19.81 -18.75 -0.59
C ARG A 125 19.34 -18.80 -2.03
N GLU A 126 18.82 -19.96 -2.45
CA GLU A 126 18.27 -20.14 -3.80
C GLU A 126 17.02 -19.26 -3.99
N LEU A 127 16.18 -19.13 -2.96
CA LEU A 127 15.04 -18.23 -2.98
C LEU A 127 15.47 -16.76 -3.10
N GLU A 128 16.43 -16.32 -2.30
CA GLU A 128 16.95 -14.95 -2.34
C GLU A 128 17.60 -14.64 -3.70
N ASP A 129 18.43 -15.55 -4.22
CA ASP A 129 19.05 -15.42 -5.54
C ASP A 129 17.99 -15.36 -6.65
N PHE A 130 16.93 -16.18 -6.56
CA PHE A 130 15.80 -16.13 -7.50
C PHE A 130 15.04 -14.79 -7.44
N LEU A 131 14.69 -14.33 -6.24
CA LEU A 131 13.98 -13.06 -6.06
C LEU A 131 14.80 -11.89 -6.58
N ILE A 132 16.11 -11.88 -6.35
CA ILE A 132 17.00 -10.81 -6.80
C ILE A 132 17.17 -10.88 -8.33
N ASN A 133 17.76 -11.97 -8.83
CA ASN A 133 18.19 -12.09 -10.23
C ASN A 133 17.01 -12.20 -11.20
N GLU A 134 15.97 -12.93 -10.81
CA GLU A 134 14.90 -13.28 -11.73
C GLU A 134 13.66 -12.40 -11.53
N CYS A 135 13.44 -11.83 -10.34
CA CYS A 135 12.28 -10.95 -10.11
C CYS A 135 12.64 -9.46 -10.04
N MET A 136 13.62 -9.07 -9.22
CA MET A 136 13.96 -7.66 -9.02
C MET A 136 14.71 -7.07 -10.21
N TYR A 137 15.68 -7.79 -10.79
CA TYR A 137 16.41 -7.35 -11.98
C TYR A 137 15.52 -7.32 -13.23
N ALA A 138 14.58 -8.25 -13.35
CA ALA A 138 13.52 -8.19 -14.37
C ALA A 138 12.56 -7.01 -14.13
N GLY A 139 12.57 -6.43 -12.93
CA GLY A 139 11.77 -5.28 -12.51
C GLY A 139 10.28 -5.58 -12.33
N ILE A 140 9.92 -6.87 -12.26
CA ILE A 140 8.54 -7.32 -12.01
C ILE A 140 8.14 -7.10 -10.54
N VAL A 141 9.09 -7.15 -9.61
CA VAL A 141 8.84 -6.90 -8.18
C VAL A 141 9.91 -5.97 -7.63
N ARG A 142 9.52 -5.10 -6.70
CA ARG A 142 10.44 -4.32 -5.87
C ARG A 142 10.06 -4.47 -4.41
N GLY A 143 11.06 -4.63 -3.56
CA GLY A 143 10.84 -4.87 -2.14
C GLY A 143 12.13 -5.01 -1.36
N LYS A 144 12.00 -5.37 -0.09
CA LYS A 144 13.12 -5.63 0.82
C LYS A 144 13.07 -7.06 1.33
N LEU A 145 14.23 -7.71 1.36
CA LEU A 145 14.41 -9.03 1.94
C LEU A 145 14.78 -8.86 3.42
N ASP A 146 13.94 -9.35 4.33
CA ASP A 146 14.24 -9.42 5.76
C ASP A 146 14.62 -10.84 6.14
N GLN A 147 15.92 -11.06 6.29
CA GLN A 147 16.48 -12.36 6.63
C GLN A 147 16.23 -12.76 8.10
N LEU A 148 16.01 -11.78 9.00
CA LEU A 148 15.72 -12.03 10.41
C LEU A 148 14.28 -12.53 10.59
N GLN A 149 13.32 -11.83 9.97
CA GLN A 149 11.91 -12.23 9.97
C GLN A 149 11.59 -13.32 8.95
N ARG A 150 12.55 -13.66 8.08
CA ARG A 150 12.40 -14.63 6.97
C ARG A 150 11.20 -14.30 6.10
N CYS A 151 11.10 -13.04 5.70
CA CYS A 151 10.02 -12.56 4.86
C CYS A 151 10.53 -11.60 3.77
N PHE A 152 9.72 -11.47 2.74
CA PHE A 152 9.93 -10.53 1.65
C PHE A 152 8.84 -9.46 1.71
N GLU A 153 9.25 -8.23 1.97
CA GLU A 153 8.35 -7.07 2.00
C GLU A 153 8.21 -6.47 0.59
N VAL A 154 7.06 -6.69 -0.01
CA VAL A 154 6.72 -6.21 -1.36
C VAL A 154 6.30 -4.74 -1.29
N GLN A 155 7.06 -3.87 -1.94
CA GLN A 155 6.70 -2.47 -2.14
C GLN A 155 5.93 -2.27 -3.43
N PHE A 156 6.31 -3.01 -4.47
CA PHE A 156 5.71 -2.94 -5.79
C PHE A 156 5.73 -4.32 -6.44
N ALA A 157 4.65 -4.66 -7.12
CA ALA A 157 4.55 -5.83 -7.98
C ALA A 157 3.85 -5.42 -9.27
N ALA A 158 4.37 -5.88 -10.41
CA ALA A 158 3.76 -5.67 -11.71
C ALA A 158 2.42 -6.42 -11.80
N GLY A 159 1.47 -5.84 -12.54
CA GLY A 159 0.23 -6.53 -12.85
C GLY A 159 0.48 -7.71 -13.81
N ARG A 160 -0.14 -8.86 -13.53
CA ARG A 160 -0.08 -10.03 -14.41
C ARG A 160 -1.19 -10.00 -15.45
N ASP A 161 -2.32 -10.60 -15.13
CA ASP A 161 -3.48 -10.76 -16.00
C ASP A 161 -4.73 -10.72 -15.14
N LEU A 162 -5.76 -10.00 -15.59
CA LEU A 162 -7.03 -9.93 -14.88
C LEU A 162 -7.81 -11.22 -15.08
N ARG A 163 -8.17 -11.87 -13.98
CA ARG A 163 -9.11 -12.98 -14.01
C ARG A 163 -10.53 -12.44 -14.29
N PRO A 164 -11.37 -13.19 -15.02
CA PRO A 164 -12.78 -12.84 -15.19
C PRO A 164 -13.45 -12.57 -13.83
N GLY A 165 -14.01 -11.37 -13.65
CA GLY A 165 -14.66 -10.94 -12.41
C GLY A 165 -13.81 -10.11 -11.44
N GLN A 166 -12.47 -10.08 -11.57
CA GLN A 166 -11.62 -9.25 -10.70
C GLN A 166 -11.86 -7.74 -10.89
N LEU A 167 -12.23 -7.31 -12.10
CA LEU A 167 -12.52 -5.91 -12.39
C LEU A 167 -13.63 -5.34 -11.46
N GLY A 168 -14.67 -6.12 -11.18
CA GLY A 168 -15.73 -5.71 -10.26
C GLY A 168 -15.22 -5.49 -8.85
N ASN A 169 -14.37 -6.41 -8.35
CA ASN A 169 -13.74 -6.28 -7.03
C ASN A 169 -12.82 -5.05 -6.95
N MET A 170 -12.08 -4.74 -8.02
CA MET A 170 -11.23 -3.55 -8.10
C MET A 170 -12.07 -2.27 -8.01
N ILE A 171 -13.18 -2.20 -8.76
CA ILE A 171 -14.10 -1.06 -8.73
C ILE A 171 -14.68 -0.88 -7.32
N GLN A 172 -15.08 -1.98 -6.66
CA GLN A 172 -15.61 -1.93 -5.31
C GLN A 172 -14.54 -1.44 -4.32
N THR A 173 -13.33 -2.00 -4.37
CA THR A 173 -12.22 -1.63 -3.47
C THR A 173 -11.87 -0.15 -3.60
N LEU A 174 -11.84 0.39 -4.82
CA LEU A 174 -11.60 1.82 -5.05
C LEU A 174 -12.75 2.69 -4.54
N SER A 175 -13.99 2.21 -4.67
CA SER A 175 -15.18 2.90 -4.18
C SER A 175 -15.22 2.95 -2.64
N ASP A 176 -14.86 1.84 -1.99
CA ASP A 176 -14.75 1.75 -0.53
C ASP A 176 -13.63 2.65 -0.01
N TRP A 177 -12.50 2.71 -0.72
CA TRP A 177 -11.39 3.60 -0.37
C TRP A 177 -11.76 5.08 -0.51
N LEU A 178 -12.48 5.44 -1.58
CA LEU A 178 -13.01 6.79 -1.78
C LEU A 178 -13.95 7.17 -0.64
N SER A 179 -14.93 6.32 -0.33
CA SER A 179 -15.87 6.56 0.76
C SER A 179 -15.16 6.70 2.12
N THR A 180 -14.17 5.85 2.39
CA THR A 180 -13.37 5.92 3.62
C THR A 180 -12.60 7.24 3.71
N SER A 181 -12.04 7.70 2.59
CA SER A 181 -11.30 8.96 2.51
C SER A 181 -12.21 10.17 2.75
N ASP A 182 -13.40 10.18 2.15
CA ASP A 182 -14.41 11.22 2.36
C ASP A 182 -14.86 11.26 3.83
N ASN A 183 -15.12 10.11 4.44
CA ASN A 183 -15.50 10.01 5.85
C ASN A 183 -14.39 10.50 6.79
N MET A 184 -13.12 10.19 6.47
CA MET A 184 -11.97 10.68 7.23
C MET A 184 -11.85 12.20 7.13
N LEU A 185 -12.06 12.77 5.94
CA LEU A 185 -12.02 14.19 5.69
C LEU A 185 -13.14 14.92 6.46
N LEU A 186 -14.36 14.40 6.42
CA LEU A 186 -15.48 14.92 7.22
C LEU A 186 -15.18 14.88 8.71
N SER A 187 -14.64 13.77 9.22
CA SER A 187 -14.26 13.62 10.62
C SER A 187 -13.19 14.64 11.05
N ILE A 188 -12.22 14.92 10.18
CA ILE A 188 -11.19 15.95 10.42
C ILE A 188 -11.83 17.34 10.43
N GLN A 189 -12.71 17.65 9.49
CA GLN A 189 -13.42 18.93 9.43
C GLN A 189 -14.30 19.18 10.66
N GLU A 190 -14.98 18.15 11.16
CA GLU A 190 -15.76 18.24 12.40
C GLU A 190 -14.87 18.49 13.62
N LYS A 191 -13.72 17.82 13.72
CA LYS A 191 -12.75 18.06 14.79
C LYS A 191 -12.18 19.48 14.76
N ILE A 192 -11.92 20.03 13.57
CA ILE A 192 -11.50 21.43 13.42
C ILE A 192 -12.57 22.38 13.93
N LYS A 193 -13.82 22.23 13.48
CA LYS A 193 -14.94 23.07 13.95
C LYS A 193 -15.16 22.99 15.45
N TRP A 194 -15.06 21.78 16.02
CA TRP A 194 -15.16 21.58 17.46
C TRP A 194 -14.03 22.27 18.22
N ALA A 195 -12.79 22.16 17.75
CA ALA A 195 -11.63 22.82 18.35
C ALA A 195 -11.73 24.35 18.27
N ASP A 196 -12.18 24.89 17.14
CA ASP A 196 -12.41 26.33 16.96
C ASP A 196 -13.51 26.83 17.90
N GLY A 197 -14.64 26.13 17.98
CA GLY A 197 -15.74 26.48 18.89
C GLY A 197 -15.34 26.41 20.37
N MET A 198 -14.53 25.41 20.75
CA MET A 198 -13.99 25.32 22.11
C MET A 198 -12.99 26.44 22.40
N SER A 199 -12.12 26.78 21.46
CA SER A 199 -11.18 27.91 21.56
C SER A 199 -11.91 29.24 21.72
N GLU A 200 -13.02 29.47 20.99
CA GLU A 200 -13.86 30.65 21.14
C GLU A 200 -14.57 30.71 22.50
N SER A 201 -15.11 29.57 22.97
CA SER A 201 -15.76 29.48 24.28
C SER A 201 -14.77 29.73 25.42
N ASP A 202 -13.57 29.15 25.34
CA ASP A 202 -12.49 29.35 26.31
C ASP A 202 -12.01 30.81 26.31
N LYS A 203 -11.86 31.44 25.13
CA LYS A 203 -11.52 32.87 25.03
C LYS A 203 -12.59 33.74 25.70
N LYS A 204 -13.87 33.45 25.47
CA LYS A 204 -14.98 34.17 26.09
C LYS A 204 -14.98 33.99 27.60
N HIS A 205 -14.87 32.75 28.07
CA HIS A 205 -14.83 32.44 29.50
C HIS A 205 -13.66 33.14 30.20
N ARG A 206 -12.47 33.11 29.57
CA ARG A 206 -11.29 33.80 30.09
C ARG A 206 -11.52 35.32 30.19
N LYS A 207 -12.12 35.93 29.16
CA LYS A 207 -12.46 37.36 29.18
C LYS A 207 -13.47 37.68 30.30
N ASP A 208 -14.52 36.88 30.46
CA ASP A 208 -15.52 37.07 31.51
C ASP A 208 -14.89 36.96 32.91
N VAL A 209 -13.91 36.07 33.09
CA VAL A 209 -13.14 35.95 34.34
C VAL A 209 -12.24 37.17 34.57
N GLU A 210 -11.54 37.65 33.54
CA GLU A 210 -10.71 38.87 33.61
C GLU A 210 -11.56 40.10 33.96
N ASP A 211 -12.73 40.28 33.33
CA ASP A 211 -13.66 41.38 33.59
C ASP A 211 -14.18 41.34 35.04
N ARG A 212 -14.52 40.16 35.57
CA ARG A 212 -14.93 39.99 36.98
C ARG A 212 -13.81 40.30 37.97
N ILE A 213 -12.57 39.92 37.65
CA ILE A 213 -11.40 40.25 38.48
C ILE A 213 -11.25 41.77 38.57
N GLU A 214 -11.38 42.49 37.45
CA GLU A 214 -11.29 43.94 37.43
C GLU A 214 -12.44 44.62 38.17
N GLU A 215 -13.66 44.10 38.08
CA GLU A 215 -14.80 44.60 38.87
C GLU A 215 -14.58 44.41 40.38
N VAL A 216 -14.12 43.23 40.80
CA VAL A 216 -13.78 42.95 42.21
C VAL A 216 -12.68 43.89 42.69
N LYS A 217 -11.60 44.08 41.92
CA LYS A 217 -10.53 45.04 42.24
C LYS A 217 -11.07 46.46 42.42
N LYS A 218 -11.91 46.95 41.50
CA LYS A 218 -12.53 48.29 41.60
C LYS A 218 -13.40 48.41 42.85
N SER A 219 -14.24 47.42 43.14
CA SER A 219 -15.11 47.45 44.34
C SER A 219 -14.31 47.40 45.65
N LEU A 220 -13.18 46.68 45.68
CA LEU A 220 -12.26 46.69 46.81
C LEU A 220 -11.56 48.04 46.97
N SER A 221 -11.14 48.67 45.86
CA SER A 221 -10.55 50.02 45.89
C SER A 221 -11.54 51.07 46.40
N LEU A 222 -12.80 51.03 45.96
CA LEU A 222 -13.85 51.94 46.42
C LEU A 222 -14.17 51.74 47.91
N LYS A 223 -14.19 50.48 48.39
CA LYS A 223 -14.34 50.18 49.82
C LYS A 223 -13.13 50.63 50.64
N ALA A 224 -11.92 50.54 50.10
CA ALA A 224 -10.71 51.04 50.76
C ALA A 224 -10.70 52.58 50.87
N ASP A 225 -11.28 53.29 49.90
CA ASP A 225 -11.45 54.74 49.96
C ASP A 225 -12.56 55.15 50.94
N ASP A 226 -13.66 54.40 51.06
CA ASP A 226 -14.70 54.62 52.08
C ASP A 226 -14.18 54.41 53.52
N PHE A 227 -13.27 53.43 53.72
CA PHE A 227 -12.61 53.22 55.02
C PHE A 227 -11.57 54.31 55.34
N ARG A 228 -10.96 54.95 54.33
CA ARG A 228 -10.03 56.09 54.54
C ARG A 228 -10.74 57.40 54.89
N GLY A 229 -12.06 57.50 54.70
CA GLY A 229 -12.86 58.64 55.14
C GLY A 229 -13.12 58.69 56.65
N HIS A 230 -12.77 57.65 57.40
CA HIS A 230 -13.10 57.54 58.83
C HIS A 230 -11.94 57.00 59.68
N GLU A 231 -10.72 57.47 59.48
CA GLU A 231 -9.65 57.30 60.47
C GLU A 231 -8.58 58.39 60.30
N GLU A 232 -8.87 59.57 60.86
CA GLU A 232 -7.83 60.52 61.21
C GLU A 232 -7.15 60.06 62.52
N ILE A 233 -5.81 60.09 62.51
CA ILE A 233 -4.88 60.03 63.65
C ILE A 233 -4.48 58.62 64.11
N TYR A 234 -3.37 58.10 63.57
CA TYR A 234 -2.10 57.89 64.30
C TYR A 234 -1.02 57.36 63.34
N SER A 235 0.13 58.03 63.28
CA SER A 235 1.33 57.60 62.56
C SER A 235 2.15 56.62 63.40
N GLU A 236 2.70 55.55 62.79
CA GLU A 236 4.12 55.14 62.85
C GLU A 236 4.42 53.85 62.04
N PRO A 237 5.69 53.58 61.66
CA PRO A 237 6.08 52.82 60.46
C PRO A 237 6.35 51.33 60.71
N GLY A 238 5.86 50.46 59.80
CA GLY A 238 6.04 49.00 59.90
C GLY A 238 6.48 48.35 58.59
N GLY A 239 7.77 47.98 58.55
CA GLY A 239 8.44 46.98 57.70
C GLY A 239 7.82 46.53 56.37
N VAL A 240 8.48 46.91 55.27
CA VAL A 240 8.32 46.26 53.96
C VAL A 240 9.13 44.94 53.99
N MET A 241 8.45 43.80 54.07
CA MET A 241 9.05 42.51 53.67
C MET A 241 8.81 42.31 52.18
N ASP A 242 9.89 42.43 51.41
CA ASP A 242 9.95 41.99 50.02
C ASP A 242 9.87 40.47 49.95
N TYR A 243 8.84 39.94 49.29
CA TYR A 243 8.81 38.55 48.85
C TYR A 243 8.86 38.54 47.32
N GLU A 244 10.08 38.51 46.77
CA GLU A 244 10.31 38.08 45.40
C GLU A 244 10.01 36.57 45.31
N GLU A 245 8.85 36.21 44.75
CA GLU A 245 8.54 34.82 44.42
C GLU A 245 9.08 34.49 43.02
N ASP A 246 10.35 34.10 43.02
CA ASP A 246 11.06 33.54 41.88
C ASP A 246 10.56 32.10 41.61
N ARG A 247 9.73 31.93 40.56
CA ARG A 247 9.36 30.61 40.03
C ARG A 247 9.56 30.52 38.53
N THR A 248 10.83 30.60 38.16
CA THR A 248 11.37 30.17 36.87
C THR A 248 11.15 28.66 36.68
N ARG A 249 10.25 28.24 35.78
CA ARG A 249 10.08 26.82 35.37
C ARG A 249 11.21 26.40 34.42
N PRO A 250 11.89 25.24 34.62
CA PRO A 250 12.88 24.77 33.65
C PRO A 250 12.21 24.16 32.41
N LYS A 251 12.68 24.60 31.23
CA LYS A 251 12.40 23.98 29.93
C LYS A 251 13.03 22.58 29.90
N ARG A 252 12.23 21.53 29.66
CA ARG A 252 12.73 20.21 29.27
C ARG A 252 13.26 20.29 27.84
N TYR A 253 14.57 20.14 27.69
CA TYR A 253 15.20 19.76 26.43
C TYR A 253 15.01 18.25 26.25
N LEU A 254 14.39 17.84 25.15
CA LEU A 254 14.45 16.48 24.62
C LEU A 254 15.51 16.49 23.51
N PHE A 255 16.59 15.74 23.71
CA PHE A 255 17.50 15.33 22.66
C PHE A 255 17.83 13.84 22.83
N ALA A 256 17.96 13.20 21.66
CA ALA A 256 18.30 11.80 21.37
C ALA A 256 17.15 10.79 21.54
#